data_AF-A0A9W7DB56-F1
#
_entry.id   AF-A0A9W7DB56-F1
#
_cell.length_a   1.000
_cell.length_b   1.000
_cell.length_c   1.000
_cell.angle_alpha   90.00
_cell.angle_beta   90.00
_cell.angle_gamma   90.00
#
_symmetry.space_group_name_H-M   'P 1'
#
loop_
_entity.id
_entity.type
_entity.pdbx_description
1 polymer ?
#
loop_
_entity_poly.entity_id
_entity_poly.type
_entity_poly.pdbx_seq_one_letter_code
_entity_poly.pdbx_strand_id
1 'polypeptide(L)' 'MLLGVEKLVNHRYNHDLNRWELFVSWAGLQAIENSWEPLITLLHDVPEKVREYIDAAEDDELSAQLD' A
#
# COMPACT_ATOMS: atom_id res chain seq x y z
N MET A 1 -17.54 -8.76 1.52
CA MET A 1 -17.55 -7.35 1.94
C MET A 1 -16.24 -6.77 1.46
N LEU A 2 -16.24 -5.72 0.62
CA LEU A 2 -15.01 -4.98 0.32
C LEU A 2 -14.72 -4.10 1.53
N LEU A 3 -13.61 -4.36 2.23
CA LEU A 3 -13.12 -3.47 3.28
C LEU A 3 -12.51 -2.24 2.60
N GLY A 4 -12.91 -1.04 3.03
CA GLY A 4 -12.31 0.18 2.53
C GLY A 4 -10.88 0.33 3.07
N VAL A 5 -9.95 0.72 2.21
CA VAL A 5 -8.63 1.17 2.66
C VAL A 5 -8.80 2.48 3.41
N GLU A 6 -8.48 2.53 4.70
CA GLU A 6 -8.52 3.77 5.48
C GLU A 6 -7.30 4.62 5.17
N LYS A 7 -6.11 4.04 5.37
CA LYS A 7 -4.81 4.70 5.18
C LYS A 7 -3.72 3.67 4.85
N LEU A 8 -2.72 4.15 4.13
CA LEU A 8 -1.46 3.44 3.92
C LEU A 8 -0.48 3.92 5.00
N VAL A 9 0.03 2.98 5.78
CA VAL A 9 0.79 3.28 7.00
C VAL A 9 2.29 3.12 6.76
N ASN A 10 2.68 2.15 5.93
CA ASN A 10 4.07 1.86 5.65
C ASN A 10 4.23 1.17 4.29
N HIS A 11 5.46 1.06 3.81
CA HIS A 11 5.84 0.30 2.62
C HIS A 11 7.06 -0.57 2.90
N ARG A 12 7.20 -1.66 2.15
CA ARG A 12 8.42 -2.48 2.16
C ARG A 12 8.60 -3.19 0.84
N TYR A 13 9.84 -3.44 0.46
CA TYR A 13 10.15 -4.40 -0.58
C TYR A 13 10.28 -5.80 0.02
N ASN A 14 9.44 -6.72 -0.44
CA ASN A 14 9.51 -8.11 -0.02
C ASN A 14 10.46 -8.87 -0.97
N HIS A 15 11.68 -9.14 -0.51
CA HIS A 15 12.70 -9.84 -1.28
C HIS A 15 12.36 -11.33 -1.53
N ASP A 16 11.57 -11.97 -0.66
CA ASP A 16 11.18 -13.37 -0.87
C ASP A 16 10.19 -13.51 -2.03
N LEU A 17 9.34 -12.49 -2.22
CA LEU A 17 8.30 -12.45 -3.25
C LEU A 17 8.64 -11.50 -4.41
N ASN A 18 9.81 -10.85 -4.36
CA ASN A 18 10.30 -9.84 -5.29
C ASN A 18 9.24 -8.80 -5.68
N ARG A 19 8.54 -8.24 -4.68
CA ARG A 19 7.46 -7.28 -4.92
C ARG A 19 7.35 -6.25 -3.80
N TRP A 20 6.80 -5.09 -4.14
CA TRP A 20 6.41 -4.08 -3.17
C TRP A 20 5.12 -4.44 -2.46
N GLU A 21 5.10 -4.23 -1.16
CA GLU A 21 3.93 -4.40 -0.30
C GLU A 21 3.72 -3.10 0.49
N LEU A 22 2.45 -2.72 0.66
CA LEU A 22 2.05 -1.59 1.50
C LEU A 22 1.29 -2.11 2.71
N PHE A 23 1.54 -1.49 3.86
CA PHE A 23 0.85 -1.81 5.10
C PHE A 23 -0.45 -1.00 5.17
N VAL A 24 -1.56 -1.71 5.07
CA VAL A 24 -2.88 -1.13 4.95
C VAL A 24 -3.56 -1.12 6.30
N SER A 25 -4.10 0.04 6.67
CA SER A 25 -5.09 0.16 7.73
C SER A 25 -6.48 0.11 7.12
N TRP A 26 -7.33 -0.77 7.65
CA TRP A 26 -8.67 -1.00 7.12
C TRP A 26 -9.71 -0.15 7.84
N ALA A 27 -10.65 0.42 7.09
CA ALA A 27 -11.68 1.30 7.62
C ALA A 27 -12.62 0.55 8.56
N GLY A 28 -12.73 1.04 9.79
CA GLY A 28 -13.59 0.45 10.82
C GLY A 28 -13.02 -0.80 11.48
N LEU A 29 -11.77 -1.18 11.18
CA LEU A 29 -11.07 -2.27 11.86
C LEU A 29 -9.98 -1.74 12.80
N GLN A 30 -9.56 -2.59 13.73
CA GLN A 30 -8.47 -2.28 14.65
C GLN A 30 -7.11 -2.48 13.96
N ALA A 31 -6.07 -1.82 14.47
CA ALA A 31 -4.73 -1.90 13.90
C ALA A 31 -4.13 -3.33 13.85
N ILE A 32 -4.65 -4.27 14.64
CA ILE A 32 -4.28 -5.69 14.58
C ILE A 32 -4.73 -6.38 13.29
N GLU A 33 -5.77 -5.85 12.65
CA GLU A 33 -6.28 -6.35 11.37
C GLU A 33 -5.51 -5.78 10.18
N ASN A 34 -4.57 -4.85 10.41
CA ASN A 34 -3.78 -4.27 9.35
C ASN A 34 -2.90 -5.35 8.69
N SER A 35 -2.83 -5.32 7.36
CA SER A 35 -2.14 -6.34 6.58
C SER A 35 -1.19 -5.72 5.57
N TRP A 36 -0.22 -6.52 5.14
CA TRP A 36 0.67 -6.18 4.03
C TRP A 36 0.02 -6.65 2.73
N GLU A 37 -0.42 -5.70 1.92
CA GLU A 37 -1.04 -5.98 0.64
C GLU A 37 -0.08 -5.67 -0.51
N PRO A 38 -0.10 -6.45 -1.61
CA PRO A 38 0.72 -6.16 -2.77
C PRO A 38 0.41 -4.79 -3.36
N LEU A 39 1.44 -4.04 -3.72
CA LEU A 39 1.29 -2.71 -4.33
C LEU A 39 0.38 -2.74 -5.56
N ILE A 40 0.53 -3.75 -6.42
CA ILE A 40 -0.26 -3.92 -7.65
C ILE A 40 -1.76 -4.07 -7.34
N THR A 41 -2.11 -4.80 -6.29
CA THR A 41 -3.50 -4.96 -5.86
C THR A 41 -4.09 -3.63 -5.41
N LEU A 42 -3.33 -2.87 -4.61
CA LEU A 42 -3.77 -1.57 -4.14
C LEU A 42 -3.83 -0.51 -5.24
N LEU A 43 -2.93 -0.58 -6.24
CA LEU A 43 -3.00 0.27 -7.43
C LEU A 43 -4.26 -0.02 -8.25
N HIS A 44 -4.72 -1.27 -8.28
CA HIS A 44 -5.96 -1.62 -8.95
C HIS A 44 -7.19 -1.14 -8.15
N ASP A 45 -7.20 -1.36 -6.83
CA ASP A 45 -8.39 -1.12 -6.00
C ASP A 45 -8.54 0.34 -5.54
N VAL A 46 -7.42 1.00 -5.22
CA VAL A 46 -7.38 2.38 -4.70
C VAL A 46 -6.19 3.19 -5.27
N PRO A 47 -6.08 3.34 -6.60
CA PRO A 47 -4.94 3.98 -7.26
C PRO A 47 -4.63 5.39 -6.74
N GLU A 48 -5.67 6.18 -6.42
CA GLU A 48 -5.49 7.56 -5.94
C GLU A 48 -4.78 7.59 -4.60
N LYS A 49 -5.20 6.76 -3.62
CA LYS A 49 -4.56 6.69 -2.30
C LYS A 49 -3.11 6.22 -2.38
N VAL A 50 -2.83 5.27 -3.27
CA VAL A 50 -1.48 4.77 -3.48
C VAL A 50 -0.57 5.86 -4.05
N ARG A 51 -1.04 6.60 -5.05
CA ARG A 51 -0.28 7.73 -5.63
C ARG A 51 0.00 8.82 -4.60
N GLU A 52 -1.01 9.22 -3.82
CA GLU A 52 -0.84 10.20 -2.74
C GLU A 52 0.19 9.73 -1.70
N TYR A 53 0.15 8.45 -1.34
CA TYR A 53 1.11 7.89 -0.39
C TYR A 53 2.53 7.87 -0.95
N ILE A 54 2.71 7.44 -2.19
CA ILE A 54 4.02 7.35 -2.83
C ILE A 54 4.63 8.72 -3.06
N ASP A 55 3.83 9.70 -3.50
CA ASP A 55 4.26 11.09 -3.65
C ASP A 55 4.76 11.67 -2.30
N ALA A 56 4.12 11.29 -1.20
CA ALA A 56 4.53 11.67 0.15
C ALA A 56 5.65 10.81 0.76
N ALA A 57 5.97 9.64 0.20
CA ALA A 57 6.90 8.69 0.79
C ALA A 57 8.38 9.05 0.58
N GLU A 58 8.68 10.00 -0.32
CA GLU A 58 10.05 10.42 -0.69
C GLU A 58 11.00 9.23 -0.99
N ASP A 59 10.45 8.13 -1.52
CA ASP A 59 11.19 6.90 -1.88
C ASP A 59 11.21 6.74 -3.41
N ASP A 60 12.40 6.90 -3.99
CA ASP A 60 12.63 6.82 -5.44
C ASP A 60 12.39 5.39 -5.99
N GLU A 61 12.68 4.34 -5.22
CA GLU A 61 12.51 2.95 -5.69
C GLU A 61 11.03 2.53 -5.69
N LEU A 62 10.27 3.03 -4.72
CA LEU A 62 8.82 2.86 -4.65
C LEU A 62 8.13 3.73 -5.71
N SER A 63 8.57 4.97 -5.93
CA SER A 63 7.97 5.85 -6.94
C SER A 63 8.19 5.35 -8.38
N ALA A 64 9.32 4.67 -8.63
CA ALA A 64 9.57 3.98 -9.90
C ALA A 64 8.55 2.87 -10.23
N GLN A 65 7.72 2.44 -9.27
CA GLN A 65 6.64 1.48 -9.52
C GLN A 65 5.38 2.08 -10.15
N LEU A 66 5.31 3.42 -10.22
CA LEU A 66 4.17 4.15 -10.81
C LEU A 66 4.36 4.52 -12.29
N ASP A 67 5.56 4.29 -12.85
CA ASP A 67 5.95 4.63 -14.23
C ASP A 67 5.57 3.56 -15.27
#